data_AF-A0A9E6DEU8-F1
#
_entry.id   AF-A0A9E6DEU8-F1
#
_cell.length_a   1.000
_cell.length_b   1.000
_cell.length_c   1.000
_cell.angle_alpha   90.00
_cell.angle_beta   90.00
_cell.angle_gamma   90.00
#
_symmetry.space_group_name_H-M   'P 1'
#
loop_
_entity.id
_entity.type
_entity.pdbx_description
1 polymer ?
#
loop_
_entity_poly.entity_id
_entity_poly.type
_entity_poly.pdbx_seq_one_letter_code
_entity_poly.pdbx_strand_id
1 'polypeptide(L)'
;MATEIEKVQKALGEPVMAELSGYARRLRNNVLLISIATAALTLGGLELDSSSSILGLKFKNLDIKSLFLGLFIINAYMLIHFLWVSIDAFQEWSLRVSGTKLAFITTARLSSQYGDYPSDPRQSSLYQWWHTEASSIGSLSQPLVELESKLETLEKEVRKGLSDNGEHPMNITNSCNSIARLSDGVQKLQRSVDTAAKTIGSQRIPVSLERYDSRFKLFLKTQNLRWLVLELGLPIIMGFVAVGLLSSQL
;
A
#
# COMPACT_ATOMS: atom_id res chain seq x y z
N MET A 1 29.98 3.73 -4.55
CA MET A 1 28.72 4.10 -5.24
C MET A 1 27.88 2.85 -5.23
N ALA A 2 26.79 2.79 -4.44
CA ALA A 2 26.02 1.56 -4.29
C ALA A 2 25.43 1.14 -5.64
N THR A 3 25.48 -0.16 -5.94
CA THR A 3 24.86 -0.70 -7.16
C THR A 3 23.35 -0.49 -7.11
N GLU A 4 22.69 -0.43 -8.27
CA GLU A 4 21.23 -0.29 -8.32
C GLU A 4 20.51 -1.42 -7.57
N ILE A 5 21.09 -2.63 -7.59
CA ILE A 5 20.63 -3.79 -6.83
C ILE A 5 20.73 -3.55 -5.31
N GLU A 6 21.82 -2.96 -4.82
CA GLU A 6 21.96 -2.60 -3.40
C GLU A 6 20.96 -1.51 -2.98
N LYS A 7 20.68 -0.52 -3.84
CA LYS A 7 19.67 0.51 -3.56
C LYS A 7 18.27 -0.09 -3.48
N VAL A 8 17.93 -1.02 -4.37
CA VAL A 8 16.66 -1.76 -4.36
C VAL A 8 16.57 -2.63 -3.11
N GLN A 9 17.62 -3.40 -2.80
CA GLN A 9 17.64 -4.27 -1.62
C GLN A 9 17.52 -3.45 -0.32
N LYS A 10 18.15 -2.27 -0.28
CA LYS A 10 18.03 -1.34 0.83
C LYS A 10 16.62 -0.76 0.94
N ALA A 11 16.03 -0.27 -0.16
CA ALA A 11 14.66 0.25 -0.17
C ALA A 11 13.63 -0.83 0.21
N LEU A 12 13.81 -2.06 -0.25
CA LEU A 12 12.98 -3.20 0.09
C LEU A 12 13.18 -3.67 1.53
N GLY A 13 14.42 -3.64 2.04
CA GLY A 13 14.80 -4.07 3.38
C GLY A 13 14.60 -3.05 4.49
N GLU A 14 14.45 -1.76 4.18
CA GLU A 14 14.24 -0.73 5.20
C GLU A 14 12.87 -0.89 5.88
N PRO A 15 12.81 -0.94 7.23
CA PRO A 15 11.55 -1.07 7.94
C PRO A 15 10.65 0.13 7.61
N VAL A 16 9.45 -0.13 7.11
CA VAL A 16 8.46 0.93 6.91
C VAL A 16 7.91 1.29 8.28
N MET A 17 8.24 2.47 8.77
CA MET A 17 7.68 2.97 10.02
C MET A 17 6.21 3.33 9.81
N ALA A 18 5.36 2.97 10.76
CA ALA A 18 3.98 3.42 10.82
C ALA A 18 3.95 4.91 11.20
N GLU A 19 4.10 5.79 10.21
CA GLU A 19 4.02 7.22 10.46
C GLU A 19 2.56 7.65 10.61
N LEU A 20 2.22 8.17 11.79
CA LEU A 20 0.95 8.86 12.01
C LEU A 20 0.88 10.09 11.09
N SER A 21 -0.27 10.25 10.42
CA SER A 21 -0.56 11.44 9.61
C SER A 21 -0.48 12.72 10.44
N GLY A 22 -0.26 13.87 9.79
CA GLY A 22 -0.23 15.17 10.48
C GLY A 22 -1.53 15.48 11.23
N TYR A 23 -2.66 14.93 10.79
CA TYR A 23 -3.93 14.96 11.52
C TYR A 23 -3.87 14.09 12.79
N ALA A 24 -3.48 12.82 12.67
CA ALA A 24 -3.37 11.89 13.80
C ALA A 24 -2.40 12.38 14.89
N ARG A 25 -1.28 13.01 14.51
CA ARG A 25 -0.34 13.63 15.48
C ARG A 25 -0.98 14.79 16.25
N ARG A 26 -1.77 15.64 15.59
CA ARG A 26 -2.50 16.73 16.25
C ARG A 26 -3.55 16.17 17.21
N LEU A 27 -4.29 15.14 16.78
CA LEU A 27 -5.28 14.47 17.62
C LEU A 27 -4.63 13.84 18.87
N ARG A 28 -3.49 13.15 18.70
CA ARG A 28 -2.68 12.60 19.81
C ARG A 28 -2.30 13.69 20.82
N ASN A 29 -1.79 14.81 20.34
CA ASN A 29 -1.35 15.91 21.20
C ASN A 29 -2.54 16.52 21.97
N ASN A 30 -3.70 16.66 21.33
CA ASN A 30 -4.91 17.14 21.99
C ASN A 30 -5.41 16.16 23.07
N VAL A 31 -5.42 14.86 22.79
CA VAL A 31 -5.76 13.81 23.78
C VAL A 31 -4.81 13.90 24.98
N LEU A 32 -3.51 13.99 24.74
CA LEU A 32 -2.50 14.09 25.81
C LEU A 32 -2.70 15.36 26.65
N LEU A 33 -2.89 16.51 26.00
CA LEU A 33 -3.09 17.78 26.69
C LEU A 33 -4.35 17.77 27.54
N ILE A 34 -5.48 17.33 26.98
CA ILE A 34 -6.77 17.26 27.69
C ILE A 34 -6.70 16.23 28.83
N SER A 35 -6.03 15.09 28.62
CA SER A 35 -5.84 14.06 29.65
C SER A 35 -4.98 14.56 30.80
N ILE A 36 -3.87 15.24 30.52
CA ILE A 36 -2.99 15.84 31.54
C ILE A 36 -3.75 16.91 32.31
N ALA A 37 -4.46 17.81 31.62
CA ALA A 37 -5.28 18.84 32.25
C ALA A 37 -6.36 18.22 33.15
N THR A 38 -7.05 17.19 32.67
CA THR A 38 -8.07 16.48 33.47
C THR A 38 -7.45 15.82 34.69
N ALA A 39 -6.32 15.13 34.54
CA ALA A 39 -5.61 14.50 35.65
C ALA A 39 -5.13 15.52 36.69
N ALA A 40 -4.58 16.65 36.25
CA ALA A 40 -4.16 17.74 37.13
C ALA A 40 -5.35 18.35 37.89
N LEU A 41 -6.49 18.55 37.23
CA LEU A 41 -7.72 19.05 37.87
C LEU A 41 -8.26 18.07 38.91
N THR A 42 -8.31 16.77 38.58
CA THR A 42 -8.84 15.73 39.48
C THR A 42 -7.92 15.46 40.66
N LEU A 43 -6.60 15.37 40.44
CA LEU A 43 -5.63 15.10 41.50
C LEU A 43 -5.30 16.34 42.34
N GLY A 44 -5.36 17.52 41.75
CA GLY A 44 -5.07 18.79 42.43
C GLY A 44 -6.16 19.25 43.39
N GLY A 45 -7.32 18.57 43.45
CA GLY A 45 -8.43 18.96 44.31
C GLY A 45 -8.97 20.35 43.99
N LEU A 46 -8.99 20.73 42.71
CA LEU A 46 -9.33 22.09 42.28
C LEU A 46 -10.80 22.40 42.58
N GLU A 47 -11.02 23.30 43.54
CA GLU A 47 -12.31 23.89 43.84
C GLU A 47 -12.52 25.15 42.99
N LEU A 48 -13.70 25.27 42.37
CA LEU A 48 -14.06 26.48 41.63
C LEU A 48 -14.45 27.57 42.63
N ASP A 49 -13.63 28.62 42.75
CA ASP A 49 -14.07 29.83 43.44
C ASP A 49 -15.19 30.49 42.61
N SER A 50 -16.30 30.81 43.25
CA SER A 50 -17.43 31.57 42.72
C SER A 50 -17.05 32.93 42.10
N SER A 51 -15.88 33.48 42.44
CA SER A 51 -15.35 34.70 41.84
C SER A 51 -14.58 34.48 40.53
N SER A 52 -14.28 33.22 40.18
CA SER A 52 -13.42 32.85 39.05
C SER A 52 -14.04 33.25 37.71
N SER A 53 -13.23 33.88 36.85
CA SER A 53 -13.58 34.16 35.47
C SER A 53 -12.65 33.41 34.53
N ILE A 54 -13.18 32.61 33.60
CA ILE A 54 -12.40 32.07 32.49
C ILE A 54 -12.64 32.98 31.29
N LEU A 55 -11.58 33.54 30.73
CA LEU A 55 -11.64 34.47 29.58
C LEU A 55 -12.57 35.67 29.81
N GLY A 56 -12.67 36.16 31.05
CA GLY A 56 -13.51 37.31 31.41
C GLY A 56 -15.00 36.99 31.60
N LEU A 57 -15.42 35.74 31.35
CA LEU A 57 -16.78 35.29 31.66
C LEU A 57 -16.86 34.83 33.11
N LYS A 58 -17.70 35.49 33.91
CA LYS A 58 -18.04 35.05 35.26
C LYS A 58 -19.11 33.98 35.16
N PHE A 59 -18.81 32.77 35.64
CA PHE A 59 -19.81 31.70 35.67
C PHE A 59 -20.59 31.77 36.97
N LYS A 60 -21.85 32.18 36.91
CA LYS A 60 -22.79 31.94 38.01
C LYS A 60 -23.34 30.52 37.88
N ASN A 61 -23.29 29.76 38.98
CA ASN A 61 -23.86 28.40 39.10
C ASN A 61 -23.18 27.31 38.24
N LEU A 62 -21.88 27.42 37.93
CA LEU A 62 -21.16 26.30 37.32
C LEU A 62 -20.89 25.23 38.38
N ASP A 63 -21.62 24.13 38.31
CA ASP A 63 -21.39 22.99 39.18
C ASP A 63 -20.09 22.26 38.76
N ILE A 64 -19.22 21.99 39.74
CA ILE A 64 -17.97 21.23 39.56
C ILE A 64 -18.27 19.87 38.89
N LYS A 65 -19.40 19.23 39.25
CA LYS A 65 -19.79 17.95 38.64
C LYS A 65 -20.06 18.09 37.14
N SER A 66 -20.68 19.20 36.72
CA SER A 66 -20.96 19.46 35.30
C SER A 66 -19.68 19.72 34.52
N LEU A 67 -18.70 20.42 35.11
CA LEU A 67 -17.38 20.62 34.52
C LEU A 67 -16.65 19.27 34.33
N PHE A 68 -16.60 18.43 35.37
CA PHE A 68 -15.97 17.12 35.27
C PHE A 68 -16.68 16.19 34.28
N LEU A 69 -18.02 16.23 34.22
CA LEU A 69 -18.78 15.48 33.23
C LEU A 69 -18.45 15.93 31.80
N GLY A 70 -18.37 17.24 31.55
CA GLY A 70 -17.99 17.79 30.25
C GLY A 70 -16.57 17.38 29.84
N LEU A 71 -15.60 17.50 30.76
CA LEU A 71 -14.23 17.05 30.53
C LEU A 71 -14.15 15.55 30.26
N PHE A 72 -14.91 14.75 31.01
CA PHE A 72 -15.00 13.31 30.80
C PHE A 72 -15.51 12.97 29.41
N ILE A 73 -16.62 13.59 28.97
CA ILE A 73 -17.20 13.37 27.64
C ILE A 73 -16.21 13.75 26.53
N ILE A 74 -15.58 14.94 26.64
CA ILE A 74 -14.60 15.41 25.66
C ILE A 74 -13.41 14.44 25.60
N ASN A 75 -12.88 14.04 26.75
CA ASN A 75 -11.71 13.17 26.79
C ASN A 75 -12.03 11.75 26.27
N ALA A 76 -13.20 11.20 26.62
CA ALA A 76 -13.68 9.92 26.11
C ALA A 76 -13.83 9.94 24.58
N TYR A 77 -14.46 11.00 24.04
CA TYR A 77 -14.57 11.18 22.59
C TYR A 77 -13.20 11.24 21.92
N MET A 78 -12.31 12.11 22.42
CA MET A 78 -10.98 12.30 21.84
C MET A 78 -10.15 11.01 21.89
N LEU A 79 -10.26 10.23 22.96
CA LEU A 79 -9.61 8.92 23.09
C LEU A 79 -10.15 7.92 22.08
N ILE A 80 -11.47 7.76 21.97
CA ILE A 80 -12.10 6.85 21.00
C ILE A 80 -11.68 7.23 19.57
N HIS A 81 -11.71 8.52 19.25
CA HIS A 81 -11.31 9.00 17.93
C HIS A 81 -9.83 8.72 17.66
N PHE A 82 -8.95 8.97 18.63
CA PHE A 82 -7.52 8.68 18.47
C PHE A 82 -7.23 7.18 18.32
N LEU A 83 -7.91 6.32 19.08
CA LEU A 83 -7.79 4.87 18.95
C LEU A 83 -8.21 4.41 17.55
N TRP A 84 -9.33 4.92 17.05
CA TRP A 84 -9.81 4.57 15.70
C TRP A 84 -8.81 5.01 14.62
N VAL A 85 -8.32 6.25 14.67
CA VAL A 85 -7.30 6.75 13.74
C VAL A 85 -6.00 5.94 13.81
N SER A 86 -5.63 5.48 15.00
CA SER A 86 -4.44 4.65 15.20
C SER A 86 -4.62 3.25 14.60
N ILE A 87 -5.82 2.67 14.72
CA ILE A 87 -6.18 1.40 14.05
C ILE A 87 -6.10 1.55 12.54
N ASP A 88 -6.64 2.64 11.98
CA ASP A 88 -6.56 2.91 10.54
C ASP A 88 -5.09 3.03 10.09
N ALA A 89 -4.26 3.80 10.81
CA ALA A 89 -2.85 3.94 10.50
C ALA A 89 -2.09 2.61 10.57
N PHE A 90 -2.45 1.74 11.52
CA PHE A 90 -1.89 0.41 11.65
C PHE A 90 -2.33 -0.53 10.50
N GLN A 91 -3.60 -0.48 10.10
CA GLN A 91 -4.11 -1.23 8.96
C GLN A 91 -3.46 -0.77 7.66
N GLU A 92 -3.33 0.54 7.44
CA GLU A 92 -2.61 1.11 6.31
C GLU A 92 -1.14 0.65 6.29
N TRP A 93 -0.46 0.69 7.43
CA TRP A 93 0.90 0.16 7.56
C TRP A 93 0.96 -1.34 7.22
N SER A 94 0.02 -2.15 7.72
CA SER A 94 -0.04 -3.59 7.41
C SER A 94 -0.26 -3.85 5.91
N LEU A 95 -1.09 -3.02 5.26
CA LEU A 95 -1.30 -3.06 3.81
C LEU A 95 -0.03 -2.65 3.04
N ARG A 96 0.73 -1.67 3.51
CA ARG A 96 2.02 -1.28 2.91
C ARG A 96 3.09 -2.34 3.08
N VAL A 97 3.18 -2.99 4.23
CA VAL A 97 4.12 -4.10 4.48
C VAL A 97 3.82 -5.31 3.58
N SER A 98 2.55 -5.50 3.21
CA SER A 98 2.13 -6.57 2.29
C SER A 98 2.12 -6.16 0.81
N GLY A 99 2.31 -4.88 0.49
CA GLY A 99 2.49 -4.39 -0.87
C GLY A 99 3.90 -4.68 -1.39
N THR A 100 4.04 -4.94 -2.69
CA THR A 100 5.32 -4.79 -3.38
C THR A 100 5.70 -3.32 -3.31
N LYS A 101 6.57 -2.96 -2.36
CA LYS A 101 7.24 -1.66 -2.37
C LYS A 101 7.68 -1.38 -3.81
N LEU A 102 7.33 -0.21 -4.34
CA LEU A 102 7.92 0.31 -5.57
C LEU A 102 9.44 0.35 -5.35
N ALA A 103 10.11 -0.73 -5.76
CA ALA A 103 11.53 -0.67 -6.05
C ALA A 103 11.63 0.35 -7.18
N PHE A 104 12.11 1.54 -6.86
CA PHE A 104 12.33 2.60 -7.82
C PHE A 104 13.01 2.01 -9.06
N ILE A 105 12.37 2.25 -10.20
CA ILE A 105 12.79 1.82 -11.53
C ILE A 105 14.19 2.35 -11.77
N THR A 106 15.18 1.46 -11.78
CA THR A 106 16.44 1.77 -12.43
C THR A 106 16.62 0.92 -13.68
N THR A 107 16.58 1.65 -14.80
CA THR A 107 17.22 1.30 -16.06
C THR A 107 16.56 0.16 -16.85
N ALA A 108 15.34 0.42 -17.35
CA ALA A 108 14.97 0.18 -18.76
C ALA A 108 13.57 0.74 -19.03
N ARG A 109 13.50 1.92 -19.65
CA ARG A 109 12.29 2.47 -20.28
C ARG A 109 11.95 1.68 -21.56
N LEU A 110 11.70 0.39 -21.46
CA LEU A 110 11.32 -0.45 -22.60
C LEU A 110 10.17 -1.37 -22.18
N SER A 111 9.00 -1.11 -22.76
CA SER A 111 7.68 -1.76 -22.55
C SER A 111 7.00 -1.35 -21.23
N SER A 112 5.78 -0.81 -21.17
CA SER A 112 4.67 -0.68 -22.12
C SER A 112 3.97 0.68 -21.92
N GLN A 113 3.23 1.19 -22.92
CA GLN A 113 2.31 2.34 -22.75
C GLN A 113 1.11 2.05 -21.80
N TYR A 114 1.08 0.86 -21.19
CA TYR A 114 0.06 0.37 -20.27
C TYR A 114 0.60 0.09 -18.86
N GLY A 115 1.84 0.49 -18.57
CA GLY A 115 2.36 0.47 -17.21
C GLY A 115 1.55 1.43 -16.36
N ASP A 116 0.79 0.90 -15.41
CA ASP A 116 0.00 1.70 -14.48
C ASP A 116 0.97 2.42 -13.53
N TYR A 117 1.27 3.67 -13.86
CA TYR A 117 2.04 4.57 -13.02
C TYR A 117 1.05 5.48 -12.31
N PRO A 118 0.44 5.06 -11.18
CA PRO A 118 -0.33 6.01 -10.41
C PRO A 118 0.61 7.13 -9.98
N SER A 119 0.20 8.37 -10.24
CA SER A 119 0.91 9.59 -9.81
C SER A 119 1.11 9.66 -8.29
N ASP A 120 0.45 8.77 -7.53
CA ASP A 120 0.60 8.59 -6.10
C ASP A 120 1.22 7.21 -5.77
N PRO A 121 2.41 7.17 -5.14
CA PRO A 121 3.05 5.94 -4.65
C PRO A 121 2.16 5.09 -3.74
N ARG A 122 1.08 5.67 -3.18
CA ARG A 122 0.10 4.99 -2.34
C ARG A 122 -0.83 4.02 -3.08
N GLN A 123 -0.91 4.11 -4.41
CA GLN A 123 -1.82 3.29 -5.21
C GLN A 123 -1.14 2.09 -5.87
N SER A 124 0.18 1.93 -5.73
CA SER A 124 0.90 0.73 -6.17
C SER A 124 0.64 -0.43 -5.20
N SER A 125 -0.38 -1.23 -5.50
CA SER A 125 -0.69 -2.45 -4.75
C SER A 125 -0.10 -3.68 -5.45
N LEU A 126 0.22 -4.72 -4.66
CA LEU A 126 0.60 -6.04 -5.18
C LEU A 126 -0.47 -6.58 -6.14
N TYR A 127 -1.73 -6.24 -5.89
CA TYR A 127 -2.86 -6.62 -6.74
C TYR A 127 -2.77 -6.03 -8.15
N GLN A 128 -2.44 -4.74 -8.28
CA GLN A 128 -2.34 -4.08 -9.58
C GLN A 128 -1.14 -4.59 -10.38
N TRP A 129 -0.01 -4.77 -9.72
CA TRP A 129 1.16 -5.40 -10.33
C TRP A 129 0.83 -6.82 -10.79
N TRP A 130 0.19 -7.62 -9.93
CA TRP A 130 -0.19 -8.99 -10.25
C TRP A 130 -1.09 -9.10 -11.46
N HIS A 131 -2.17 -8.30 -11.50
CA HIS A 131 -3.13 -8.33 -12.60
C HIS A 131 -2.47 -7.99 -13.95
N THR A 132 -1.49 -7.08 -13.93
CA THR A 132 -0.87 -6.55 -15.15
C THR A 132 0.32 -7.41 -15.61
N GLU A 133 1.18 -7.85 -14.70
CA GLU A 133 2.43 -8.55 -15.04
C GLU A 133 2.29 -10.07 -15.13
N ALA A 134 1.39 -10.69 -14.34
CA ALA A 134 1.22 -12.14 -14.39
C ALA A 134 0.68 -12.61 -15.76
N SER A 135 -0.16 -11.81 -16.41
CA SER A 135 -0.68 -12.08 -17.75
C SER A 135 0.39 -11.87 -18.84
N SER A 136 1.24 -10.86 -18.68
CA SER A 136 2.37 -10.56 -19.57
C SER A 136 3.36 -11.72 -19.63
N ILE A 137 3.77 -12.27 -18.47
CA ILE A 137 4.74 -13.37 -18.41
C ILE A 137 4.21 -14.66 -19.06
N GLY A 138 2.92 -14.97 -18.92
CA GLY A 138 2.29 -16.11 -19.59
C GLY A 138 2.29 -15.99 -21.12
N SER A 139 2.17 -14.76 -21.64
CA SER A 139 2.13 -14.48 -23.08
C SER A 139 3.47 -14.66 -23.79
N LEU A 140 4.60 -14.64 -23.05
CA LEU A 140 5.95 -14.81 -23.62
C LEU A 140 6.25 -16.25 -24.10
N SER A 141 5.44 -17.23 -23.69
CA SER A 141 5.60 -18.63 -24.09
C SER A 141 5.42 -18.83 -25.60
N GLN A 142 4.41 -18.19 -26.22
CA GLN A 142 4.11 -18.33 -27.65
C GLN A 142 5.22 -17.76 -28.56
N PRO A 143 5.71 -16.52 -28.36
CA PRO A 143 6.81 -15.98 -29.14
C PRO A 143 8.10 -16.81 -29.09
N LEU A 144 8.37 -17.49 -27.96
CA LEU A 144 9.54 -18.35 -27.81
C LEU A 144 9.43 -19.64 -28.63
N VAL A 145 8.23 -20.25 -28.67
CA VAL A 145 7.94 -21.41 -29.54
C VAL A 145 8.07 -21.02 -31.01
N GLU A 146 7.56 -19.85 -31.40
CA GLU A 146 7.72 -19.36 -32.77
C GLU A 146 9.19 -19.09 -33.11
N LEU A 147 9.96 -18.54 -32.19
CA LEU A 147 11.39 -18.29 -32.38
C LEU A 147 12.18 -19.60 -32.57
N GLU A 148 11.90 -20.63 -31.76
CA GLU A 148 12.50 -21.95 -31.91
C GLU A 148 12.21 -22.53 -33.30
N SER A 149 10.97 -22.47 -33.78
CA SER A 149 10.59 -22.95 -35.11
C SER A 149 11.29 -22.20 -36.26
N LYS A 150 11.51 -20.88 -36.10
CA LYS A 150 12.23 -20.05 -37.07
C LYS A 150 13.72 -20.39 -37.10
N LEU A 151 14.31 -20.75 -35.96
CA LEU A 151 15.71 -21.17 -35.89
C LEU A 151 15.94 -22.54 -36.53
N GLU A 152 15.03 -23.49 -36.33
CA GLU A 152 15.08 -24.78 -37.04
C GLU A 152 14.98 -24.59 -38.56
N THR A 153 14.12 -23.67 -39.01
CA THR A 153 13.98 -23.34 -40.43
C THR A 153 15.25 -22.69 -40.98
N LEU A 154 15.81 -21.73 -40.24
CA LEU A 154 17.06 -21.06 -40.59
C LEU A 154 18.24 -22.06 -40.66
N GLU A 155 18.32 -23.02 -39.74
CA GLU A 155 19.35 -24.07 -39.78
C GLU A 155 19.27 -24.89 -41.08
N LYS A 156 18.05 -25.29 -41.47
CA LYS A 156 17.81 -26.05 -42.71
C LYS A 156 18.18 -25.24 -43.95
N GLU A 157 17.81 -23.97 -44.00
CA GLU A 157 18.11 -23.06 -45.10
C GLU A 157 19.62 -22.79 -45.24
N VAL A 158 20.31 -22.50 -44.13
CA VAL A 158 21.75 -22.26 -44.11
C VAL A 158 22.51 -23.52 -44.53
N ARG A 159 22.12 -24.69 -44.01
CA ARG A 159 22.75 -25.97 -44.39
C ARG A 159 22.59 -26.25 -45.89
N LYS A 160 21.38 -26.04 -46.42
CA LYS A 160 21.07 -26.24 -47.84
C LYS A 160 21.84 -25.25 -48.72
N GLY A 161 21.76 -23.95 -48.43
CA GLY A 161 22.42 -22.91 -49.24
C GLY A 161 23.94 -23.03 -49.29
N LEU A 162 24.58 -23.42 -48.19
CA LEU A 162 26.03 -23.64 -48.20
C LEU A 162 26.42 -24.94 -48.94
N SER A 163 25.61 -25.99 -48.82
CA SER A 163 25.83 -27.26 -49.53
C SER A 163 25.66 -27.09 -51.05
N ASP A 164 24.63 -26.36 -51.48
CA ASP A 164 24.34 -26.08 -52.90
C ASP A 164 25.42 -25.19 -53.55
N ASN A 165 26.10 -24.35 -52.76
CA ASN A 165 27.20 -23.49 -53.21
C ASN A 165 28.59 -24.17 -53.16
N GLY A 166 28.66 -25.45 -52.79
CA GLY A 166 29.92 -26.20 -52.74
C GLY A 166 30.88 -25.77 -51.63
N GLU A 167 30.37 -25.18 -50.55
CA GLU A 167 31.19 -24.75 -49.40
C GLU A 167 31.84 -25.93 -48.69
N HIS A 168 32.96 -25.65 -48.02
CA HIS A 168 33.69 -26.68 -47.31
C HIS A 168 32.84 -27.22 -46.12
N PRO A 169 32.74 -28.54 -45.91
CA PRO A 169 31.91 -29.13 -44.85
C PRO A 169 32.16 -28.57 -43.43
N MET A 170 33.37 -28.07 -43.19
CA MET A 170 33.77 -27.46 -41.93
C MET A 170 33.10 -26.09 -41.69
N ASN A 171 32.92 -25.28 -42.74
CA ASN A 171 32.22 -23.99 -42.67
C ASN A 171 30.73 -24.20 -42.42
N ILE A 172 30.13 -25.18 -43.09
CA ILE A 172 28.74 -25.60 -42.88
C ILE A 172 28.51 -26.00 -41.42
N THR A 173 29.43 -26.82 -40.88
CA THR A 173 29.37 -27.30 -39.50
C THR A 173 29.48 -26.15 -38.49
N ASN A 174 30.40 -25.19 -38.71
CA ASN A 174 30.56 -24.03 -37.83
C ASN A 174 29.33 -23.12 -37.80
N SER A 175 28.70 -22.87 -38.96
CA SER A 175 27.47 -22.09 -39.06
C SER A 175 26.28 -22.80 -38.39
N CYS A 176 26.11 -24.11 -38.63
CA CYS A 176 25.07 -24.90 -37.98
C CYS A 176 25.26 -24.96 -36.45
N ASN A 177 26.51 -25.10 -35.98
CA ASN A 177 26.83 -25.10 -34.55
C ASN A 177 26.48 -23.77 -33.86
N SER A 178 26.57 -22.65 -34.57
CA SER A 178 26.22 -21.33 -34.03
C SER A 178 24.70 -21.17 -33.88
N ILE A 179 23.93 -21.71 -34.83
CA ILE A 179 22.47 -21.77 -34.77
C ILE A 179 22.01 -22.73 -33.65
N ALA A 180 22.65 -23.90 -33.53
CA ALA A 180 22.37 -24.86 -32.47
C ALA A 180 22.56 -24.27 -31.06
N ARG A 181 23.64 -23.50 -30.84
CA ARG A 181 23.86 -22.78 -29.57
C ARG A 181 22.77 -21.75 -29.28
N LEU A 182 22.25 -21.10 -30.32
CA LEU A 182 21.19 -20.12 -30.17
C LEU A 182 19.85 -20.81 -29.86
N SER A 183 19.57 -21.96 -30.50
CA SER A 183 18.43 -22.83 -30.17
C SER A 183 18.48 -23.31 -28.71
N ASP A 184 19.64 -23.78 -28.24
CA ASP A 184 19.85 -24.14 -26.83
C ASP A 184 19.57 -22.96 -25.87
N GLY A 185 19.96 -21.75 -26.27
CA GLY A 185 19.69 -20.52 -25.54
C GLY A 185 18.20 -20.21 -25.44
N VAL A 186 17.47 -20.33 -26.55
CA VAL A 186 16.01 -20.13 -26.61
C VAL A 186 15.29 -21.19 -25.76
N GLN A 187 15.72 -22.45 -25.83
CA GLN A 187 15.12 -23.53 -25.03
C GLN A 187 15.35 -23.33 -23.52
N LYS A 188 16.53 -22.85 -23.12
CA LYS A 188 16.79 -22.48 -21.71
C LYS A 188 15.93 -21.30 -21.26
N LEU A 189 15.73 -20.31 -22.12
CA LEU A 189 14.87 -19.16 -21.85
C LEU A 189 13.41 -19.60 -21.69
N GLN A 190 12.91 -20.46 -22.59
CA GLN A 190 11.56 -21.03 -22.52
C GLN A 190 11.33 -21.77 -21.19
N ARG A 191 12.25 -22.66 -20.80
CA ARG A 191 12.16 -23.36 -19.49
C ARG A 191 12.15 -22.39 -18.30
N SER A 192 12.91 -21.30 -18.39
CA SER A 192 12.97 -20.27 -17.34
C SER A 192 11.66 -19.48 -17.26
N VAL A 193 11.09 -19.12 -18.42
CA VAL A 193 9.77 -18.47 -18.52
C VAL A 193 8.67 -19.39 -18.01
N ASP A 194 8.67 -20.67 -18.38
CA ASP A 194 7.70 -21.66 -17.89
C ASP A 194 7.80 -21.88 -16.38
N THR A 195 9.02 -21.92 -15.85
CA THR A 195 9.26 -22.06 -14.41
C THR A 195 8.79 -20.82 -13.66
N ALA A 196 9.06 -19.63 -14.19
CA ALA A 196 8.54 -18.38 -13.65
C ALA A 196 7.01 -18.35 -13.70
N ALA A 197 6.40 -18.70 -14.85
CA ALA A 197 4.96 -18.76 -15.04
C ALA A 197 4.28 -19.77 -14.10
N LYS A 198 4.89 -20.95 -13.86
CA LYS A 198 4.39 -21.94 -12.89
C LYS A 198 4.55 -21.49 -11.44
N THR A 199 5.66 -20.81 -11.11
CA THR A 199 5.90 -20.27 -9.77
C THR A 199 4.92 -19.15 -9.45
N ILE A 200 4.67 -18.29 -10.44
CA ILE A 200 3.67 -17.22 -10.40
C ILE A 200 2.27 -17.85 -10.31
N GLY A 201 1.90 -18.73 -11.25
CA GLY A 201 0.63 -19.45 -11.25
C GLY A 201 0.41 -20.43 -10.08
N SER A 202 1.36 -20.54 -9.14
CA SER A 202 1.17 -21.36 -7.95
C SER A 202 0.05 -20.78 -7.08
N GLN A 203 -0.78 -21.67 -6.53
CA GLN A 203 -1.94 -21.34 -5.67
C GLN A 203 -1.62 -20.43 -4.48
N ARG A 204 -0.33 -20.30 -4.12
CA ARG A 204 0.13 -19.46 -3.02
C ARG A 204 -0.14 -17.97 -3.23
N ILE A 205 0.01 -17.48 -4.47
CA ILE A 205 -0.11 -16.05 -4.74
C ILE A 205 -1.58 -15.58 -4.78
N PRO A 206 -2.51 -16.28 -5.46
CA PRO A 206 -3.94 -15.98 -5.37
C PRO A 206 -4.46 -15.95 -3.93
N VAL A 207 -4.09 -16.92 -3.09
CA VAL A 207 -4.49 -16.97 -1.68
C VAL A 207 -3.92 -15.79 -0.88
N SER A 208 -2.69 -15.36 -1.19
CA SER A 208 -2.08 -14.19 -0.54
C SER A 208 -2.75 -12.89 -0.97
N LEU A 209 -3.17 -12.78 -2.24
CA LEU A 209 -3.92 -11.66 -2.77
C LEU A 209 -5.34 -11.58 -2.22
N GLU A 210 -6.02 -12.72 -2.06
CA GLU A 210 -7.35 -12.76 -1.44
C GLU A 210 -7.31 -12.28 0.01
N ARG A 211 -6.27 -12.69 0.76
CA ARG A 211 -6.03 -12.18 2.13
C ARG A 211 -5.74 -10.68 2.13
N TYR A 212 -4.99 -10.19 1.15
CA TYR A 212 -4.73 -8.76 1.00
C TYR A 212 -6.01 -7.98 0.70
N ASP A 213 -6.79 -8.40 -0.30
CA ASP A 213 -8.06 -7.77 -0.70
C ASP A 213 -9.07 -7.74 0.45
N SER A 214 -9.17 -8.84 1.21
CA SER A 214 -10.02 -8.91 2.39
C SER A 214 -9.63 -7.87 3.45
N ARG A 215 -8.33 -7.70 3.72
CA ARG A 215 -7.82 -6.68 4.65
C ARG A 215 -8.02 -5.26 4.11
N PHE A 216 -7.83 -5.07 2.80
CA PHE A 216 -8.03 -3.78 2.14
C PHE A 216 -9.49 -3.34 2.18
N LYS A 217 -10.43 -4.25 1.90
CA LYS A 217 -11.87 -4.01 2.05
C LYS A 217 -12.26 -3.67 3.48
N LEU A 218 -11.69 -4.36 4.46
CA LEU A 218 -11.92 -4.04 5.88
C LEU A 218 -11.43 -2.62 6.23
N PHE A 219 -10.24 -2.26 5.74
CA PHE A 219 -9.67 -0.93 5.92
C PHE A 219 -10.57 0.17 5.33
N LEU A 220 -11.00 0.02 4.07
CA LEU A 220 -11.92 0.97 3.43
C LEU A 220 -13.25 1.09 4.18
N LYS A 221 -13.83 -0.03 4.63
CA LYS A 221 -15.05 -0.03 5.45
C LYS A 221 -14.83 0.72 6.77
N THR A 222 -13.69 0.51 7.41
CA THR A 222 -13.36 1.13 8.71
C THR A 222 -13.16 2.64 8.57
N GLN A 223 -12.48 3.09 7.51
CA GLN A 223 -12.31 4.52 7.21
C GLN A 223 -13.65 5.21 6.92
N ASN A 224 -14.48 4.61 6.06
CA ASN A 224 -15.78 5.17 5.71
C ASN A 224 -16.71 5.22 6.93
N LEU A 225 -16.70 4.18 7.76
CA LEU A 225 -17.48 4.14 9.00
C LEU A 225 -17.02 5.21 10.00
N ARG A 226 -15.69 5.38 10.17
CA ARG A 226 -15.12 6.43 11.03
C ARG A 226 -15.59 7.82 10.62
N TRP A 227 -15.46 8.12 9.32
CA TRP A 227 -15.88 9.41 8.78
C TRP A 227 -17.37 9.65 9.03
N LEU A 228 -18.21 8.65 8.76
CA LEU A 228 -19.65 8.75 8.94
C LEU A 228 -20.05 8.90 10.42
N VAL A 229 -19.42 8.17 11.34
CA VAL A 229 -19.79 8.19 12.77
C VAL A 229 -19.16 9.35 13.51
N LEU A 230 -17.85 9.53 13.40
CA LEU A 230 -17.09 10.48 14.23
C LEU A 230 -17.02 11.87 13.62
N GLU A 231 -16.83 11.97 12.30
CA GLU A 231 -16.67 13.28 11.65
C GLU A 231 -18.02 13.89 11.25
N LEU A 232 -18.98 13.07 10.81
CA LEU A 232 -20.30 13.54 10.40
C LEU A 232 -21.37 13.37 11.49
N GLY A 233 -21.57 12.15 11.98
CA GLY A 233 -22.68 11.80 12.87
C GLY A 233 -22.61 12.51 14.22
N LEU A 234 -21.45 12.48 14.87
CA LEU A 234 -21.30 13.05 16.21
C LEU A 234 -21.54 14.58 16.23
N PRO A 235 -20.94 15.42 15.36
CA PRO A 235 -21.24 16.85 15.35
C PRO A 235 -22.71 17.17 15.11
N ILE A 236 -23.39 16.39 14.26
CA ILE A 236 -24.83 16.55 14.01
C ILE A 236 -25.64 16.26 15.28
N ILE A 237 -25.38 15.15 15.96
CA ILE A 237 -26.07 14.80 17.21
C ILE A 237 -25.83 15.86 18.27
N MET A 238 -24.57 16.29 18.46
CA MET A 238 -24.23 17.34 19.42
C MET A 238 -24.92 18.66 19.10
N GLY A 239 -25.05 19.01 17.81
CA GLY A 239 -25.79 20.17 17.35
C GLY A 239 -27.28 20.10 17.70
N PHE A 240 -27.94 18.96 17.43
CA PHE A 240 -29.34 18.77 17.79
C PHE A 240 -29.58 18.78 19.30
N VAL A 241 -28.69 18.15 20.09
CA VAL A 241 -28.76 18.19 21.55
C VAL A 241 -28.65 19.63 22.05
N ALA A 242 -27.71 20.41 21.52
CA ALA A 242 -27.55 21.82 21.90
C ALA A 242 -28.80 22.65 21.57
N VAL A 243 -29.37 22.49 20.37
CA VAL A 243 -30.62 23.17 19.98
C VAL A 243 -31.79 22.78 20.88
N GLY A 244 -31.93 21.49 21.20
CA GLY A 244 -32.99 20.99 22.09
C GLY A 244 -32.88 21.56 23.50
N LEU A 245 -31.67 21.61 24.06
CA LEU A 245 -31.41 22.20 25.37
C LEU A 245 -31.71 23.70 25.38
N LEU A 246 -31.27 24.45 24.37
CA LEU A 246 -31.54 25.89 24.25
C LEU A 246 -33.04 26.17 24.12
N SER A 247 -33.76 25.36 23.32
CA SER A 247 -35.20 25.52 23.13
C SER A 247 -36.00 25.26 24.40
N SER A 248 -35.49 24.42 25.31
CA SER A 248 -36.14 24.16 26.61
C SER A 248 -35.98 25.29 27.64
N GLN A 249 -35.08 26.25 27.38
CA GLN A 249 -34.81 27.39 28.26
C GLN A 249 -35.48 28.68 27.80
N LEU A 250 -36.02 28.71 26.58
CA LEU A 250 -36.81 29.81 26.02
C LEU A 250 -38.29 29.63 26.37
#